data_AF-A0AAX1WLK8-F1
#
_entry.id   AF-A0AAX1WLK8-F1
#
_cell.length_a   1.000
_cell.length_b   1.000
_cell.length_c   1.000
_cell.angle_alpha   90.00
_cell.angle_beta   90.00
_cell.angle_gamma   90.00
#
_symmetry.space_group_name_H-M   'P 1'
#
loop_
_entity.id
_entity.type
_entity.pdbx_description
1 polymer ?
#
loop_
_entity_poly.entity_id
_entity_poly.type
_entity_poly.pdbx_seq_one_letter_code
_entity_poly.pdbx_strand_id
1 'polypeptide(L)' 'MERSENNDMQLVDMKWIAATLKVTDKWIYKQIQDGKFMKPIKLGRSSRWRLSDIHEWLENRVK' A
#
# COMPACT_ATOMS: atom_id res chain seq x y z
N MET A 1 24.01 14.17 -1.19
CA MET A 1 22.95 13.31 -0.62
C MET A 1 21.72 13.54 -1.47
N GLU A 2 21.59 12.76 -2.54
CA GLU A 2 20.43 12.81 -3.42
C GLU A 2 19.22 12.27 -2.65
N ARG A 3 18.40 13.17 -2.09
CA ARG A 3 17.03 12.80 -1.72
C ARG A 3 16.28 12.65 -3.03
N SER A 4 16.32 11.45 -3.56
CA SER A 4 15.70 11.04 -4.81
C SER A 4 14.22 11.40 -4.84
N GLU A 5 13.81 11.80 -6.04
CA GLU A 5 12.52 12.32 -6.49
C GLU A 5 11.28 11.77 -5.79
N ASN A 6 10.33 12.68 -5.55
CA ASN A 6 9.02 12.43 -4.95
C ASN A 6 8.24 11.34 -5.71
N ASN A 7 8.25 10.12 -5.18
CA ASN A 7 7.45 8.98 -5.66
C ASN A 7 5.97 9.05 -5.26
N ASP A 8 5.46 10.21 -4.84
CA ASP A 8 4.08 10.40 -4.36
C ASP A 8 3.02 10.05 -5.42
N MET A 9 3.40 10.05 -6.70
CA MET A 9 2.52 9.70 -7.81
C MET A 9 2.57 8.21 -8.18
N GLN A 10 3.52 7.44 -7.64
CA GLN A 10 3.63 6.02 -7.98
C GLN A 10 2.51 5.23 -7.33
N LEU A 11 1.76 4.50 -8.17
CA LEU A 11 0.67 3.64 -7.74
C LEU A 11 1.05 2.17 -7.82
N VAL A 12 0.85 1.43 -6.74
CA VAL A 12 1.07 -0.02 -6.65
C VAL A 12 -0.26 -0.77 -6.63
N ASP A 13 -0.23 -2.03 -7.06
CA ASP A 13 -1.39 -2.93 -6.99
C ASP A 13 -1.31 -3.91 -5.82
N MET A 14 -2.42 -4.62 -5.60
CA MET A 14 -2.55 -5.64 -4.56
C MET A 14 -1.48 -6.72 -4.65
N LYS A 15 -1.07 -7.14 -5.86
CA LYS A 15 -0.09 -8.22 -6.03
C LYS A 15 1.28 -7.77 -5.53
N TRP A 16 1.67 -6.55 -5.89
CA TRP A 16 2.91 -5.95 -5.39
C TRP A 16 2.87 -5.85 -3.86
N ILE A 17 1.78 -5.32 -3.28
CA ILE A 17 1.66 -5.18 -1.81
C ILE A 17 1.75 -6.55 -1.12
N ALA A 18 1.02 -7.54 -1.60
CA ALA A 18 1.04 -8.91 -1.06
C ALA A 18 2.44 -9.53 -1.09
N ALA A 19 3.17 -9.36 -2.20
CA ALA A 19 4.54 -9.83 -2.34
C ALA A 19 5.50 -9.10 -1.38
N THR A 20 5.40 -7.76 -1.30
CA THR A 20 6.23 -6.92 -0.44
C THR A 20 6.04 -7.27 1.04
N LEU A 21 4.79 -7.44 1.48
CA LEU A 21 4.46 -7.78 2.86
C LEU A 21 4.60 -9.29 3.17
N LYS A 22 4.83 -10.13 2.15
CA LYS A 22 4.83 -11.60 2.25
C LYS A 22 3.53 -12.16 2.88
N VAL A 23 2.40 -11.59 2.49
CA VAL A 23 1.05 -11.97 2.94
C VAL A 23 0.14 -12.29 1.76
N THR A 24 -1.03 -12.85 2.03
CA THR A 24 -2.06 -13.08 1.01
C THR A 24 -2.91 -11.83 0.79
N ASP A 25 -3.47 -11.71 -0.41
CA ASP A 25 -4.48 -10.71 -0.77
C ASP A 25 -5.68 -10.73 0.19
N LYS A 26 -6.14 -11.92 0.58
CA LYS A 26 -7.23 -12.13 1.55
C LYS A 26 -6.90 -11.51 2.90
N TRP A 27 -5.66 -11.62 3.37
CA TRP A 27 -5.24 -11.00 4.61
C TRP A 27 -5.31 -9.47 4.50
N ILE A 28 -4.87 -8.89 3.38
CA ILE A 28 -4.94 -7.44 3.14
C ILE A 28 -6.40 -6.98 3.12
N TYR A 29 -7.30 -7.67 2.42
CA TYR A 29 -8.72 -7.35 2.44
C TYR A 29 -9.32 -7.39 3.85
N LYS A 30 -8.95 -8.38 4.66
CA LYS A 30 -9.34 -8.44 6.07
C LYS A 30 -8.82 -7.22 6.84
N GLN A 31 -7.57 -6.81 6.64
CA GLN A 31 -7.04 -5.61 7.30
C GLN A 31 -7.76 -4.32 6.86
N ILE A 32 -8.18 -4.22 5.60
CA ILE A 32 -8.99 -3.10 5.10
C ILE A 32 -10.38 -3.10 5.77
N GLN A 33 -11.01 -4.27 5.91
CA GLN A 33 -12.29 -4.42 6.61
C GLN A 33 -12.19 -4.07 8.10
N ASP A 34 -11.11 -4.49 8.75
CA ASP A 34 -10.81 -4.19 10.16
C ASP A 34 -10.38 -2.72 10.38
N GLY A 35 -10.27 -1.91 9.32
CA GLY A 35 -9.82 -0.51 9.39
C GLY A 35 -8.32 -0.35 9.71
N LYS A 36 -7.54 -1.43 9.64
CA LYS A 36 -6.10 -1.48 9.96
C LYS A 36 -5.20 -1.23 8.74
N PHE A 37 -5.78 -1.21 7.55
CA PHE A 37 -5.09 -0.94 6.28
C PHE A 37 -5.86 0.11 5.49
N MET A 38 -5.14 0.92 4.72
CA MET A 38 -5.73 1.99 3.92
C MET A 38 -6.61 1.47 2.76
N LYS A 39 -7.65 2.22 2.44
CA LYS A 39 -8.56 1.89 1.34
C LYS A 39 -7.90 2.16 -0.01
N PRO A 40 -8.14 1.34 -1.04
CA PRO A 40 -7.62 1.60 -2.37
C PRO A 40 -8.24 2.83 -3.02
N ILE A 41 -7.44 3.50 -3.81
CA ILE A 41 -7.87 4.43 -4.86
C ILE A 41 -8.46 3.59 -6.01
N LYS A 42 -9.69 3.91 -6.41
CA LYS A 42 -10.38 3.23 -7.52
C LYS A 42 -10.06 3.95 -8.84
N LEU A 43 -9.35 3.25 -9.74
CA LEU A 43 -9.14 3.67 -11.13
C LEU A 43 -9.91 2.71 -12.04
N GLY A 44 -11.19 3.03 -12.24
CA GLY A 44 -12.14 2.14 -12.91
C GLY A 44 -12.31 0.84 -12.12
N ARG A 45 -12.04 -0.30 -12.77
CA ARG A 45 -12.10 -1.63 -12.13
C ARG A 45 -10.86 -1.96 -11.30
N SER A 46 -9.81 -1.15 -11.41
CA SER A 46 -8.53 -1.38 -10.74
C SER A 46 -8.50 -0.71 -9.37
N SER A 47 -8.02 -1.46 -8.38
CA SER A 47 -7.72 -0.94 -7.03
C SER A 47 -6.22 -0.68 -6.93
N ARG A 48 -5.84 0.55 -6.56
CA ARG A 48 -4.45 1.01 -6.47
C ARG A 48 -4.20 1.71 -5.15
N TRP A 49 -2.94 1.78 -4.73
CA TRP A 49 -2.50 2.50 -3.55
C TRP A 49 -1.29 3.36 -3.90
N ARG A 50 -1.10 4.49 -3.24
CA ARG A 50 0.15 5.24 -3.40
C ARG A 50 1.27 4.48 -2.70
N LEU A 51 2.42 4.44 -3.36
CA LEU A 51 3.61 3.83 -2.79
C LEU A 51 4.01 4.55 -1.48
N SER A 52 3.93 5.88 -1.47
CA SER A 52 4.20 6.70 -0.28
C SER A 52 3.32 6.30 0.92
N ASP A 53 2.01 6.17 0.72
CA ASP A 53 1.09 5.74 1.78
C ASP A 53 1.43 4.34 2.33
N ILE A 54 1.89 3.41 1.47
CA ILE A 54 2.34 2.08 1.91
C ILE A 54 3.59 2.20 2.81
N HIS A 55 4.56 3.02 2.40
CA HIS A 55 5.78 3.23 3.17
C HIS A 55 5.47 3.86 4.54
N GLU A 56 4.65 4.90 4.58
CA GLU A 56 4.26 5.55 5.83
C GLU A 56 3.53 4.57 6.77
N TRP A 57 2.64 3.75 6.22
CA TRP A 57 1.94 2.73 6.99
C TRP A 57 2.88 1.65 7.56
N LEU A 58 3.91 1.27 6.80
CA LEU A 58 4.94 0.33 7.26
C LEU A 58 5.79 0.92 8.38
N GLU A 59 6.24 2.16 8.25
CA GLU A 59 7.03 2.87 9.26
C GLU A 59 6.26 3.02 10.58
N ASN A 60 4.97 3.35 10.51
CA ASN A 60 4.10 3.45 11.67
C ASN A 60 3.91 2.13 12.45
N ARG A 61 4.23 0.98 11.85
CA ARG A 61 4.17 -0.33 12.52
C ARG A 61 5.46 -0.74 13.21
N VAL A 62 6.58 -0.10 12.87
CA VAL A 62 7.92 -0.42 13.40
C VAL A 62 8.28 0.48 14.59
N LYS A 63 7.55 1.58 14.80
CA LYS A 63 7.60 2.37 16.03
C LYS A 63 7.10 1.58 17.24
#